data_AF-A0A2V6MLP0-F1
#
_entry.id   AF-A0A2V6MLP0-F1
#
_cell.length_a   1.000
_cell.length_b   1.000
_cell.length_c   1.000
_cell.angle_alpha   90.00
_cell.angle_beta   90.00
_cell.angle_gamma   90.00
#
_symmetry.space_group_name_H-M   'P 1'
#
loop_
_entity.id
_entity.type
_entity.pdbx_description
1 polymer ?
#
loop_
_entity_poly.entity_id
_entity_poly.type
_entity_poly.pdbx_seq_one_letter_code
_entity_poly.pdbx_strand_id
1 'polypeptide(L)'
;MRTSKPAKTKNKHRGSSFRQFLRDDGMLEEVQALALKRAVALKVYDLMKKKKLSKSALAAEMRTSRAAIHRLLDPQNTSVTLATLNRAARSLGQKVKIELVAA
;
A
#
# COMPACT_ATOMS: atom_id res chain seq x y z
N MET A 1 -36.95 -22.06 16.69
CA MET A 1 -35.60 -22.33 17.23
C MET A 1 -34.57 -22.08 16.13
N ARG A 2 -33.66 -21.11 16.29
CA ARG A 2 -32.52 -20.92 15.37
C ARG A 2 -31.31 -21.62 15.99
N THR A 3 -30.87 -22.72 15.40
CA THR A 3 -29.70 -23.47 15.85
C THR A 3 -28.43 -22.70 15.47
N SER A 4 -27.69 -22.26 16.48
CA SER A 4 -26.37 -21.63 16.34
C SER A 4 -25.36 -22.65 15.79
N LYS A 5 -24.72 -22.32 14.67
CA LYS A 5 -23.64 -23.08 14.03
C LYS A 5 -22.49 -23.33 15.01
N PRO A 6 -22.00 -24.58 15.20
CA PRO A 6 -20.98 -24.86 16.20
C PRO A 6 -19.64 -24.23 15.82
N ALA A 7 -18.97 -23.65 16.81
CA ALA A 7 -17.67 -23.01 16.67
C ALA A 7 -16.62 -24.02 16.21
N LYS A 8 -15.88 -23.65 15.16
CA LYS A 8 -14.83 -24.47 14.52
C LYS A 8 -13.76 -24.85 15.55
N THR A 9 -13.57 -26.14 15.76
CA THR A 9 -12.51 -26.72 16.61
C THR A 9 -11.12 -26.23 16.16
N LYS A 10 -10.27 -25.85 17.12
CA LYS A 10 -8.89 -25.41 16.86
C LYS A 10 -8.08 -26.60 16.31
N ASN A 11 -7.57 -26.47 15.08
CA ASN A 11 -6.70 -27.47 14.45
C ASN A 11 -5.35 -27.49 15.19
N LYS A 12 -4.91 -28.65 15.70
CA LYS A 12 -3.65 -28.83 16.45
C LYS A 12 -2.39 -28.44 15.67
N HIS A 13 -2.44 -28.43 14.34
CA HIS A 13 -1.33 -28.02 13.47
C HIS A 13 -1.41 -26.55 13.04
N ARG A 14 -2.44 -25.81 13.46
CA ARG A 14 -2.61 -24.40 13.10
C ARG A 14 -2.10 -23.52 14.24
N GLY A 15 -0.96 -22.88 14.01
CA GLY A 15 -0.37 -21.90 14.94
C GLY A 15 -1.15 -20.59 15.02
N SER A 16 -0.52 -19.60 15.68
CA SER A 16 -1.03 -18.24 15.77
C SER A 16 -1.15 -17.58 14.39
N SER A 17 -1.92 -16.49 14.30
CA SER A 17 -2.03 -15.75 13.04
C SER A 17 -0.72 -15.04 12.71
N PHE A 18 -0.45 -14.80 11.42
CA PHE A 18 0.73 -14.04 11.00
C PHE A 18 0.79 -12.64 11.65
N ARG A 19 -0.35 -11.97 11.82
CA ARG A 19 -0.43 -10.70 12.56
C ARG A 19 0.00 -10.83 14.02
N GLN A 20 -0.33 -11.95 14.66
CA GLN A 20 0.06 -12.20 16.04
C GLN A 20 1.58 -12.40 16.12
N PHE A 21 2.13 -13.25 15.24
CA PHE A 21 3.58 -13.43 15.11
C PHE A 21 4.31 -12.08 14.93
N LEU A 22 3.87 -11.23 14.00
CA LEU A 22 4.50 -9.92 13.77
C LEU A 22 4.39 -8.98 14.98
N ARG A 23 3.31 -9.10 15.76
CA ARG A 23 3.15 -8.30 16.99
C ARG A 23 4.09 -8.79 18.07
N ASP A 24 4.18 -10.10 18.26
CA ASP A 24 5.04 -10.74 19.27
C ASP A 24 6.53 -10.45 18.98
N ASP A 25 6.90 -10.34 17.71
CA ASP A 25 8.26 -10.02 17.24
C ASP A 25 8.54 -8.51 17.17
N GLY A 26 7.57 -7.65 17.51
CA GLY A 26 7.72 -6.19 17.47
C GLY A 26 7.81 -5.56 16.07
N MET A 27 7.58 -6.33 15.01
CA MET A 27 7.73 -5.91 13.61
C MET A 27 6.43 -5.43 12.94
N LEU A 28 5.30 -5.50 13.65
CA LEU A 28 3.98 -5.27 13.05
C LEU A 28 3.86 -3.90 12.38
N GLU A 29 4.33 -2.84 13.03
CA GLU A 29 4.21 -1.46 12.53
C GLU A 29 5.03 -1.24 11.26
N GLU A 30 6.28 -1.69 11.24
CA GLU A 30 7.17 -1.59 10.08
C GLU A 30 6.58 -2.34 8.88
N VAL A 31 6.11 -3.57 9.10
CA VAL A 31 5.51 -4.41 8.05
C VAL A 31 4.23 -3.77 7.52
N GLN A 32 3.41 -3.15 8.38
CA GLN A 32 2.20 -2.43 7.96
C GLN A 32 2.54 -1.20 7.10
N ALA A 33 3.52 -0.39 7.51
CA ALA A 33 3.98 0.76 6.74
C ALA A 33 4.49 0.33 5.35
N LEU A 34 5.27 -0.75 5.30
CA LEU A 34 5.78 -1.32 4.07
C LEU A 34 4.66 -1.87 3.18
N ALA A 35 3.68 -2.56 3.77
CA ALA A 35 2.51 -3.06 3.05
C ALA A 35 1.70 -1.92 2.42
N LEU A 36 1.48 -0.82 3.17
CA LEU A 36 0.80 0.36 2.65
C LEU A 36 1.57 0.99 1.48
N LYS A 37 2.89 1.14 1.62
CA LYS A 37 3.73 1.68 0.54
C LYS A 37 3.68 0.83 -0.73
N ARG A 38 3.70 -0.49 -0.58
CA ARG A 38 3.55 -1.47 -1.68
C ARG A 38 2.21 -1.31 -2.37
N ALA A 39 1.12 -1.22 -1.60
CA ALA A 39 -0.22 -1.02 -2.15
C ALA A 39 -0.31 0.27 -2.97
N VAL A 40 0.26 1.37 -2.48
CA VAL A 40 0.33 2.65 -3.20
C VAL A 40 1.14 2.52 -4.48
N ALA A 41 2.33 1.93 -4.43
CA ALA A 41 3.18 1.76 -5.61
C ALA A 41 2.48 0.95 -6.72
N LEU A 42 1.85 -0.17 -6.35
CA LEU A 42 1.08 -1.00 -7.26
C LEU A 42 -0.07 -0.20 -7.90
N LYS A 43 -0.82 0.55 -7.08
CA LYS A 43 -1.95 1.35 -7.58
C LYS A 43 -1.50 2.41 -8.59
N VAL A 44 -0.40 3.11 -8.32
CA VAL A 44 0.17 4.10 -9.24
C VAL A 44 0.63 3.41 -10.54
N TYR A 45 1.30 2.26 -10.43
CA TYR A 45 1.77 1.52 -11.59
C TYR A 45 0.62 1.02 -12.49
N ASP A 46 -0.46 0.54 -11.90
CA ASP A 46 -1.66 0.12 -12.64
C ASP A 46 -2.32 1.29 -13.37
N LEU A 47 -2.37 2.46 -12.73
CA LEU A 47 -2.89 3.69 -13.36
C LEU A 47 -2.00 4.15 -14.51
N MET A 48 -0.68 4.08 -14.36
CA MET A 48 0.27 4.36 -15.44
C MET A 48 0.05 3.41 -16.62
N LYS A 49 -0.09 2.11 -16.36
CA LYS A 49 -0.39 1.11 -17.41
C LYS A 49 -1.69 1.42 -18.14
N LYS A 50 -2.77 1.72 -17.41
CA LYS A 50 -4.07 2.08 -17.98
C LYS A 50 -3.98 3.32 -18.88
N LYS A 51 -3.17 4.30 -18.50
CA LYS A 51 -2.92 5.52 -19.30
C LYS A 51 -1.80 5.38 -20.33
N LYS A 52 -1.14 4.22 -20.44
CA LYS A 52 0.04 3.99 -21.29
C LYS A 52 1.17 5.01 -21.03
N LEU A 53 1.37 5.41 -19.78
CA LEU A 53 2.40 6.35 -19.38
C LEU A 53 3.67 5.64 -18.92
N SER A 54 4.81 6.06 -19.46
CA SER A 54 6.13 5.65 -18.98
C SER A 54 6.52 6.40 -17.70
N LYS A 55 7.54 5.92 -16.99
CA LYS A 55 8.10 6.62 -15.81
C LYS A 55 8.62 8.02 -16.17
N SER A 56 9.23 8.17 -17.36
CA SER A 56 9.74 9.47 -17.83
C SER A 56 8.60 10.42 -18.20
N ALA A 57 7.54 9.92 -18.84
CA ALA A 57 6.36 10.73 -19.14
C ALA A 57 5.67 11.22 -17.86
N LEU A 58 5.50 10.35 -16.86
CA LEU A 58 4.95 10.76 -15.57
C LEU A 58 5.84 11.79 -14.86
N ALA A 59 7.17 11.64 -14.93
CA ALA A 59 8.10 12.62 -14.37
C ALA A 59 7.92 14.01 -15.00
N ALA A 60 7.78 14.06 -16.33
CA ALA A 60 7.53 15.29 -17.07
C ALA A 60 6.19 15.93 -16.66
N GLU A 61 5.12 15.13 -16.61
CA GLU A 61 3.78 15.58 -16.23
C GLU A 61 3.74 16.12 -14.78
N MET A 62 4.47 15.48 -13.87
CA MET A 62 4.60 15.90 -12.48
C MET A 62 5.58 17.06 -12.27
N ARG A 63 6.29 17.50 -13.33
CA ARG A 63 7.39 18.48 -13.26
C ARG A 63 8.42 18.11 -12.20
N THR A 64 8.87 16.86 -12.22
CA THR A 64 9.82 16.32 -11.25
C THR A 64 10.89 15.46 -11.91
N SER A 65 11.90 15.06 -11.15
CA SER A 65 12.98 14.22 -11.66
C SER A 65 12.56 12.74 -11.73
N ARG A 66 13.21 11.97 -12.62
CA ARG A 66 13.01 10.51 -12.69
C ARG A 66 13.33 9.83 -11.36
N ALA A 67 14.30 10.34 -10.60
CA ALA A 67 14.64 9.82 -9.28
C ALA A 67 13.49 9.98 -8.26
N ALA A 68 12.73 11.07 -8.32
CA ALA A 68 11.56 11.25 -7.48
C ALA A 68 10.44 10.24 -7.83
N ILE A 69 10.21 9.99 -9.12
CA ILE A 69 9.28 8.95 -9.57
C ILE A 69 9.77 7.55 -9.16
N HIS A 70 11.07 7.28 -9.28
CA HIS A 70 11.65 6.01 -8.84
C HIS A 70 11.34 5.75 -7.36
N ARG A 71 11.62 6.72 -6.48
CA ARG A 71 11.31 6.62 -5.05
C ARG A 71 9.81 6.46 -4.76
N LEU A 72 8.96 7.18 -5.50
CA LEU A 72 7.50 7.03 -5.37
C LEU A 72 7.03 5.62 -5.74
N LEU A 73 7.61 5.02 -6.78
CA LEU A 73 7.24 3.69 -7.26
C LEU A 73 7.98 2.55 -6.55
N ASP A 74 9.03 2.85 -5.79
CA ASP A 74 9.81 1.87 -5.05
C ASP A 74 8.96 1.28 -3.91
N PRO A 75 8.67 -0.04 -3.93
CA PRO A 75 7.88 -0.68 -2.88
C PRO A 75 8.56 -0.72 -1.52
N GLN A 76 9.89 -0.59 -1.45
CA GLN A 76 10.65 -0.65 -0.19
C GLN A 76 10.86 0.73 0.44
N ASN A 77 10.68 1.81 -0.33
CA ASN A 77 10.83 3.15 0.19
C ASN A 77 9.56 3.61 0.91
N THR A 78 9.46 3.34 2.22
CA THR A 78 8.32 3.74 3.06
C THR A 78 8.13 5.27 3.16
N SER A 79 9.17 6.04 2.85
CA SER A 79 9.14 7.50 2.93
C SER A 79 8.61 8.15 1.65
N VAL A 80 7.35 8.57 1.68
CA VAL A 80 6.71 9.38 0.64
C VAL A 80 5.90 10.51 1.28
N THR A 81 6.02 11.71 0.71
CA THR A 81 5.25 12.87 1.19
C THR A 81 3.86 12.94 0.56
N LEU A 82 2.89 13.47 1.31
CA LEU A 82 1.53 13.72 0.82
C LEU A 82 1.51 14.62 -0.43
N ALA A 83 2.42 15.61 -0.49
CA ALA A 83 2.59 16.47 -1.65
C ALA A 83 3.03 15.70 -2.91
N THR A 84 3.82 14.63 -2.76
CA THR A 84 4.24 13.78 -3.87
C THR A 84 3.10 12.90 -4.35
N LEU A 85 2.35 12.29 -3.42
CA LEU A 85 1.16 11.48 -3.74
C LEU A 85 0.11 12.31 -4.47
N ASN A 86 -0.19 13.52 -3.97
CA ASN A 86 -1.15 14.41 -4.59
C ASN A 86 -0.75 14.82 -6.00
N ARG A 87 0.53 15.15 -6.23
CA ARG A 87 1.02 15.46 -7.59
C ARG A 87 0.90 14.27 -8.53
N ALA A 88 1.31 13.08 -8.09
CA ALA A 88 1.21 11.87 -8.89
C ALA A 88 -0.23 11.52 -9.24
N ALA A 89 -1.14 11.58 -8.25
CA ALA A 89 -2.56 11.36 -8.47
C ALA A 89 -3.12 12.37 -9.48
N ARG A 90 -2.82 13.67 -9.33
CA ARG A 90 -3.30 14.71 -10.26
C ARG A 90 -2.79 14.52 -11.70
N SER A 91 -1.50 14.22 -11.89
CA SER A 91 -0.94 13.89 -13.21
C SER A 91 -1.60 12.65 -13.83
N LEU A 92 -2.07 11.73 -12.99
CA LEU A 92 -2.86 10.57 -13.39
C LEU A 92 -4.37 10.84 -13.45
N GLY A 93 -4.83 12.10 -13.32
CA GLY A 93 -6.25 12.47 -13.36
C GLY A 93 -7.07 11.85 -12.23
N GLN A 94 -6.45 11.64 -11.07
CA GLN A 94 -7.02 11.04 -9.86
C GLN A 94 -6.85 12.00 -8.67
N LYS A 95 -7.45 11.64 -7.54
CA LYS A 95 -7.29 12.34 -6.25
C LYS A 95 -6.93 11.31 -5.16
N VAL A 96 -6.21 11.75 -4.13
CA VAL A 96 -5.89 10.91 -2.97
C VAL A 96 -6.99 11.07 -1.92
N LYS A 97 -7.48 9.95 -1.39
CA LYS A 97 -8.34 9.89 -0.20
C LYS A 97 -7.63 9.03 0.84
N ILE A 98 -7.53 9.53 2.07
CA ILE A 98 -6.91 8.83 3.20
C ILE A 98 -7.98 8.70 4.28
N GLU A 99 -8.09 7.52 4.85
CA GLU A 99 -9.00 7.20 5.96
C GLU A 99 -8.18 6.56 7.08
N LEU A 100 -8.47 6.97 8.32
CA LEU A 100 -7.93 6.32 9.51
C LEU A 100 -8.99 5.36 10.05
N VAL A 101 -8.56 4.15 10.40
CA VAL A 101 -9.44 3.08 10.91
C VAL A 101 -8.97 2.67 12.30
N ALA A 102 -9.84 1.99 13.07
CA ALA A 102 -9.46 1.44 14.37
C ALA A 102 -8.29 0.45 14.23
N ALA A 103 -7.37 0.51 15.19
CA ALA A 103 -6.18 -0.34 15.26
C ALA A 103 -6.52 -1.78 15.68
#